data_AF-A0A3B1B0V1-F1
#
_entry.id   AF-A0A3B1B0V1-F1
#
_cell.length_a   1.000
_cell.length_b   1.000
_cell.length_c   1.000
_cell.angle_alpha   90.00
_cell.angle_beta   90.00
_cell.angle_gamma   90.00
#
_symmetry.space_group_name_H-M   'P 1'
#
loop_
_entity.id
_entity.type
_entity.pdbx_description
1 polymer ?
#
loop_
_entity_poly.entity_id
_entity_poly.type
_entity_poly.pdbx_seq_one_letter_code
_entity_poly.pdbx_strand_id
1 'polypeptide(L)'
;MASHTKIAMILILLGIAGIVSYKYLSPYFEESQQRTTSDAVGTKGKIRIGIDNWIGYFPLCSPEMRKRMRQSGYVLECVDDQADYPARMKLLKKGKLDFAVATIDSYLLNGHAVNYPGTIVAVIDESKGGDAIVAWSNKLSSIEKLKSSKDYKIAVTPASPSEYLLKSVSVHFDIPRIREDKSIIVAANGSEHALEMLLDKKVSAAVLWEPDVSRAMAKKGIKKLLGTEQTDKLIVDILVVNREYANDDPEAVTVLLSNYFRTLKFYKSNKSKFISDASNETGLSKKKIATLFSGVKWVNLIDNAQIWFGATNKKTVNDEALIDTIESVANVLVDSGDFTTTPVPANDPYRLTNSSFISDLYNKSYASTQFGTSANVSTSSSNLSGLDKAFNPLSVQQWASLKEVATLRVRPIIFQSGTDFLTLDGKAQLDLAADNLKHYPNFRILIKGHTSKRGDNKANKKLSKARANAVKKYLESIYNIDANRVMATGFGGSNPLLRRDGESFREYNYRLSRVEISLVAEDF
;
A
#
# COMPACT_ATOMS: atom_id res chain seq x y z
N MET A 1 31.95 -48.05 33.44
CA MET A 1 30.76 -47.17 33.58
C MET A 1 30.71 -45.99 32.62
N ALA A 2 31.84 -45.45 32.12
CA ALA A 2 31.85 -44.24 31.29
C ALA A 2 31.54 -44.43 29.78
N SER A 3 31.63 -45.65 29.22
CA SER A 3 31.33 -45.89 27.80
C SER A 3 29.82 -46.04 27.53
N HIS A 4 29.10 -46.71 28.44
CA HIS A 4 27.65 -46.92 28.31
C HIS A 4 26.85 -45.62 28.42
N THR A 5 27.31 -44.65 29.21
CA THR A 5 26.68 -43.31 29.34
C THR A 5 26.87 -42.46 28.08
N LYS A 6 28.01 -42.56 27.41
CA LYS A 6 28.24 -41.86 26.12
C LYS A 6 27.39 -42.43 25.00
N ILE A 7 27.25 -43.77 24.94
CA ILE A 7 26.40 -44.44 23.96
C ILE A 7 24.92 -44.06 24.18
N ALA A 8 24.46 -44.02 25.44
CA ALA A 8 23.10 -43.59 25.76
C ALA A 8 22.81 -42.13 25.38
N MET A 9 23.75 -41.19 25.58
CA MET A 9 23.58 -39.80 25.14
C MET A 9 23.49 -39.67 23.62
N ILE A 10 24.31 -40.42 22.88
CA ILE A 10 24.29 -40.40 21.41
C ILE A 10 22.95 -40.92 20.90
N LEU A 11 22.41 -41.99 21.49
CA LEU A 11 21.10 -42.53 21.12
C LEU A 11 19.96 -41.57 21.43
N ILE A 12 20.02 -40.84 22.55
CA ILE A 12 19.04 -39.80 22.89
C ILE A 12 19.12 -38.62 21.90
N LEU A 13 20.32 -38.17 21.55
CA LEU A 13 20.53 -37.10 20.56
C LEU A 13 20.03 -37.50 19.17
N LEU A 14 20.27 -38.75 18.74
CA LEU A 14 19.74 -39.29 17.49
C LEU A 14 18.21 -39.44 17.53
N GLY A 15 17.65 -39.83 18.68
CA GLY A 15 16.19 -39.89 18.87
C GLY A 15 15.54 -38.51 18.80
N ILE A 16 16.13 -37.49 19.43
CA ILE A 16 15.66 -36.10 19.36
C ILE A 16 15.82 -35.56 17.94
N ALA A 17 16.95 -35.80 17.28
CA ALA A 17 17.18 -35.40 15.89
C ALA A 17 16.19 -36.08 14.94
N GLY A 18 15.85 -37.36 15.18
CA GLY A 18 14.83 -38.10 14.44
C GLY A 18 13.42 -37.54 14.64
N ILE A 19 13.03 -37.19 15.87
CA ILE A 19 11.73 -36.58 16.20
C ILE A 19 11.62 -35.17 15.59
N VAL A 20 12.69 -34.37 15.67
CA VAL A 20 12.75 -33.03 15.06
C VAL A 20 12.69 -33.14 13.54
N SER A 21 13.47 -34.02 12.93
CA SER A 21 13.43 -34.27 11.49
C SER A 21 12.06 -34.76 11.04
N TYR A 22 11.45 -35.69 11.78
CA TYR A 22 10.09 -36.14 11.52
C TYR A 22 9.08 -35.00 11.63
N LYS A 23 9.17 -34.14 12.65
CA LYS A 23 8.26 -32.99 12.81
C LYS A 23 8.38 -31.96 11.68
N TYR A 24 9.58 -31.76 11.14
CA TYR A 24 9.81 -30.83 10.01
C TYR A 24 9.51 -31.46 8.64
N LEU A 25 9.70 -32.77 8.49
CA LEU A 25 9.50 -33.47 7.22
C LEU A 25 8.12 -34.13 7.11
N SER A 26 7.40 -34.40 8.22
CA SER A 26 6.07 -35.04 8.17
C SER A 26 5.04 -34.22 7.40
N PRO A 27 5.02 -32.86 7.44
CA PRO A 27 4.12 -32.10 6.57
C PRO A 27 4.43 -32.31 5.08
N TYR A 28 5.71 -32.45 4.73
CA TYR A 28 6.15 -32.70 3.35
C TYR A 28 5.82 -34.13 2.89
N PHE A 29 5.98 -35.11 3.79
CA PHE A 29 5.59 -36.51 3.53
C PHE A 29 4.08 -36.72 3.54
N GLU A 30 3.32 -36.03 4.39
CA GLU A 30 1.86 -36.02 4.36
C GLU A 30 1.35 -35.36 3.07
N GLU A 31 2.01 -34.29 2.61
CA GLU A 31 1.70 -33.67 1.33
C GLU A 31 2.07 -34.58 0.14
N SER A 32 3.18 -35.31 0.18
CA SER A 32 3.55 -36.26 -0.87
C SER A 32 2.69 -37.52 -0.86
N GLN A 33 2.34 -38.05 0.31
CA GLN A 33 1.41 -39.17 0.45
C GLN A 33 -0.02 -38.79 0.06
N GLN A 34 -0.47 -37.55 0.35
CA GLN A 34 -1.74 -37.02 -0.17
C GLN A 34 -1.73 -36.77 -1.68
N ARG A 35 -0.55 -36.62 -2.32
CA ARG A 35 -0.42 -36.59 -3.78
C ARG A 35 -0.51 -37.98 -4.40
N THR A 36 -0.40 -39.05 -3.60
CA THR A 36 -0.36 -40.45 -4.06
C THR A 36 -1.38 -41.34 -3.35
N THR A 37 -2.59 -40.84 -3.07
CA THR A 37 -3.72 -41.72 -2.74
C THR A 37 -4.49 -42.08 -4.01
N SER A 38 -5.06 -43.29 -4.07
CA SER A 38 -5.71 -43.89 -5.24
C SER A 38 -6.95 -43.14 -5.77
N ASP A 39 -7.36 -42.10 -5.06
CA ASP A 39 -8.46 -41.17 -5.33
C ASP A 39 -8.01 -39.88 -6.06
N ALA A 40 -6.71 -39.73 -6.34
CA ALA A 40 -6.14 -38.63 -7.15
C ALA A 40 -6.32 -38.78 -8.68
N VAL A 41 -7.11 -39.75 -9.15
CA VAL A 41 -7.25 -40.10 -10.59
C VAL A 41 -8.18 -39.13 -11.37
N GLY A 42 -8.74 -38.10 -10.72
CA GLY A 42 -9.73 -37.21 -11.34
C GLY A 42 -9.51 -35.71 -11.15
N THR A 43 -8.27 -35.20 -11.15
CA THR A 43 -8.06 -33.73 -11.11
C THR A 43 -8.45 -33.09 -12.44
N LYS A 44 -9.36 -32.11 -12.41
CA LYS A 44 -9.74 -31.25 -13.54
C LYS A 44 -8.53 -30.49 -14.14
N GLY A 45 -7.57 -30.10 -13.30
CA GLY A 45 -6.36 -29.41 -13.76
C GLY A 45 -5.48 -28.91 -12.63
N LYS A 46 -4.38 -28.24 -13.01
CA LYS A 46 -3.46 -27.54 -12.10
C LYS A 46 -3.57 -26.04 -12.33
N ILE A 47 -3.65 -25.27 -11.25
CA ILE A 47 -3.65 -23.80 -11.26
C ILE A 47 -2.37 -23.31 -10.61
N ARG A 48 -1.60 -22.49 -11.33
CA ARG A 48 -0.32 -21.93 -10.92
C ARG A 48 -0.43 -20.43 -10.70
N ILE A 49 -0.02 -19.96 -9.54
CA ILE A 49 -0.06 -18.56 -9.15
C ILE A 49 1.35 -18.06 -8.84
N GLY A 50 1.82 -17.03 -9.54
CA GLY A 50 3.05 -16.32 -9.17
C GLY A 50 2.81 -15.36 -8.01
N ILE A 51 3.60 -15.48 -6.95
CA ILE A 51 3.54 -14.66 -5.73
C ILE A 51 4.95 -14.30 -5.26
N ASP A 52 5.03 -13.51 -4.18
CA ASP A 52 6.23 -13.30 -3.38
C ASP A 52 5.93 -13.58 -1.90
N ASN A 53 6.87 -13.23 -1.01
CA ASN A 53 6.82 -13.55 0.41
C ASN A 53 5.86 -12.67 1.25
N TRP A 54 5.07 -11.79 0.63
CA TRP A 54 4.10 -10.96 1.34
C TRP A 54 3.04 -11.80 2.08
N ILE A 55 2.89 -11.54 3.38
CA ILE A 55 2.01 -12.31 4.27
C ILE A 55 0.52 -12.17 3.93
N GLY A 56 0.14 -11.10 3.22
CA GLY A 56 -1.24 -10.90 2.77
C GLY A 56 -1.72 -11.98 1.80
N TYR A 57 -0.80 -12.64 1.10
CA TYR A 57 -1.11 -13.73 0.18
C TYR A 57 -1.38 -15.07 0.88
N PHE A 58 -1.17 -15.16 2.20
CA PHE A 58 -1.32 -16.41 2.94
C PHE A 58 -2.69 -17.08 2.73
N PRO A 59 -3.86 -16.41 2.81
CA PRO A 59 -5.14 -17.08 2.60
C PRO A 59 -5.28 -17.70 1.21
N LEU A 60 -4.61 -17.15 0.19
CA LEU A 60 -4.63 -17.68 -1.19
C LEU A 60 -3.77 -18.95 -1.31
N CYS A 61 -2.70 -19.06 -0.52
CA CYS A 61 -1.75 -20.16 -0.60
C CYS A 61 -1.79 -21.09 0.61
N SER A 62 -2.84 -21.00 1.44
CA SER A 62 -2.90 -21.72 2.71
C SER A 62 -3.20 -23.21 2.53
N PRO A 63 -2.95 -24.03 3.57
CA PRO A 63 -3.40 -25.42 3.61
C PRO A 63 -4.93 -25.57 3.41
N GLU A 64 -5.72 -24.66 3.97
CA GLU A 64 -7.18 -24.67 3.81
C GLU A 64 -7.60 -24.37 2.36
N MET A 65 -6.94 -23.43 1.69
CA MET A 65 -7.20 -23.13 0.29
C MET A 65 -6.82 -24.31 -0.61
N ARG A 66 -5.64 -24.89 -0.40
CA ARG A 66 -5.19 -26.09 -1.14
C ARG A 66 -6.17 -27.26 -0.96
N LYS A 67 -6.67 -27.48 0.26
CA LYS A 67 -7.71 -28.50 0.54
C LYS A 67 -9.00 -28.24 -0.24
N ARG A 68 -9.51 -27.01 -0.23
CA ARG A 68 -10.75 -26.63 -0.95
C ARG A 68 -10.61 -26.75 -2.47
N MET A 69 -9.45 -26.39 -3.01
CA MET A 69 -9.16 -26.55 -4.43
C MET A 69 -9.12 -28.03 -4.82
N ARG A 70 -8.46 -28.89 -4.03
CA ARG A 70 -8.46 -30.35 -4.26
C ARG A 70 -9.87 -30.94 -4.24
N GLN A 71 -10.71 -30.53 -3.28
CA GLN A 71 -12.12 -30.91 -3.22
C GLN A 71 -12.93 -30.44 -4.44
N SER A 72 -12.49 -29.37 -5.10
CA SER A 72 -13.10 -28.86 -6.32
C SER A 72 -12.47 -29.45 -7.60
N GLY A 73 -11.55 -30.41 -7.46
CA GLY A 73 -10.88 -31.10 -8.56
C GLY A 73 -9.60 -30.41 -9.06
N TYR A 74 -9.10 -29.35 -8.42
CA TYR A 74 -7.92 -28.62 -8.89
C TYR A 74 -6.73 -28.75 -7.93
N VAL A 75 -5.53 -28.87 -8.50
CA VAL A 75 -4.28 -28.75 -7.75
C VAL A 75 -3.83 -27.30 -7.79
N LEU A 76 -3.74 -26.65 -6.63
CA LEU A 76 -3.24 -25.28 -6.50
C LEU A 76 -1.74 -25.28 -6.18
N GLU A 77 -0.96 -24.54 -6.97
CA GLU A 77 0.47 -24.31 -6.77
C GLU A 77 0.75 -22.80 -6.73
N CYS A 78 1.24 -22.32 -5.58
CA CYS A 78 1.78 -20.97 -5.48
C CYS A 78 3.29 -21.02 -5.66
N VAL A 79 3.83 -20.19 -6.55
CA VAL A 79 5.24 -20.11 -6.90
C VAL A 79 5.77 -18.79 -6.37
N ASP A 80 6.59 -18.84 -5.31
CA ASP A 80 7.34 -17.68 -4.82
C ASP A 80 8.52 -17.43 -5.76
N ASP A 81 8.49 -16.30 -6.46
CA ASP A 81 9.54 -15.87 -7.38
C ASP A 81 10.46 -14.78 -6.81
N GLN A 82 10.41 -14.56 -5.49
CA GLN A 82 11.24 -13.59 -4.77
C GLN A 82 11.03 -12.14 -5.24
N ALA A 83 9.79 -11.80 -5.60
CA ALA A 83 9.38 -10.48 -6.08
C ALA A 83 10.01 -10.09 -7.44
N ASP A 84 10.29 -11.06 -8.32
CA ASP A 84 10.68 -10.81 -9.71
C ASP A 84 9.43 -10.54 -10.58
N TYR A 85 8.80 -9.38 -10.37
CA TYR A 85 7.63 -8.95 -11.13
C TYR A 85 7.85 -8.95 -12.67
N PRO A 86 8.99 -8.49 -13.22
CA PRO A 86 9.26 -8.59 -14.66
C PRO A 86 9.20 -10.03 -15.19
N ALA A 87 9.83 -11.00 -14.51
CA ALA A 87 9.78 -12.40 -14.91
C ALA A 87 8.38 -12.98 -14.71
N ARG A 88 7.70 -12.65 -13.61
CA ARG A 88 6.32 -13.05 -13.31
C ARG A 88 5.38 -12.71 -14.47
N MET A 89 5.44 -11.47 -14.97
CA MET A 89 4.59 -11.03 -16.09
C MET A 89 4.95 -11.73 -17.41
N LYS A 90 6.22 -12.05 -17.66
CA LYS A 90 6.65 -12.86 -18.81
C LYS A 90 6.16 -14.30 -18.73
N LEU A 91 6.18 -14.91 -17.54
CA LEU A 91 5.66 -16.27 -17.30
C LEU A 91 4.14 -16.33 -17.43
N LEU A 92 3.44 -15.31 -16.92
CA LEU A 92 1.99 -15.13 -17.12
C LEU A 92 1.67 -15.05 -18.61
N LYS A 93 2.38 -14.21 -19.38
CA LYS A 93 2.20 -14.11 -20.84
C LYS A 93 2.42 -15.43 -21.58
N LYS A 94 3.35 -16.26 -21.12
CA LYS A 94 3.67 -17.55 -21.74
C LYS A 94 2.72 -18.69 -21.32
N GLY A 95 1.70 -18.42 -20.50
CA GLY A 95 0.82 -19.46 -19.93
C GLY A 95 1.55 -20.44 -19.01
N LYS A 96 2.72 -20.04 -18.47
CA LYS A 96 3.47 -20.82 -17.46
C LYS A 96 2.97 -20.56 -16.05
N LEU A 97 2.36 -19.39 -15.85
CA LEU A 97 1.50 -19.07 -14.72
C LEU A 97 0.09 -18.81 -15.26
N ASP A 98 -0.91 -19.24 -14.51
CA ASP A 98 -2.33 -19.04 -14.85
C ASP A 98 -2.84 -17.76 -14.16
N PHE A 99 -2.31 -17.47 -12.97
CA PHE A 99 -2.51 -16.23 -12.23
C PHE A 99 -1.19 -15.62 -11.76
N ALA A 100 -1.23 -14.33 -11.45
CA ALA A 100 -0.17 -13.63 -10.75
C ALA A 100 -0.80 -12.69 -9.73
N VAL A 101 -0.21 -12.61 -8.54
CA VAL A 101 -0.48 -11.52 -7.61
C VAL A 101 0.55 -10.42 -7.85
N ALA A 102 0.14 -9.16 -7.81
CA ALA A 102 1.02 -8.01 -7.88
C ALA A 102 0.33 -6.80 -7.23
N THR A 103 1.07 -5.76 -6.91
CA THR A 103 0.46 -4.46 -6.62
C THR A 103 0.06 -3.74 -7.91
N ILE A 104 -0.86 -2.79 -7.85
CA ILE A 104 -1.32 -2.04 -9.04
C ILE A 104 -0.15 -1.34 -9.74
N ASP A 105 0.76 -0.71 -9.00
CA ASP A 105 1.96 -0.08 -9.53
C ASP A 105 2.88 -1.07 -10.24
N SER A 106 3.14 -2.22 -9.61
CA SER A 106 3.96 -3.28 -10.16
C SER A 106 3.33 -3.85 -11.43
N TYR A 107 2.00 -3.99 -11.48
CA TYR A 107 1.31 -4.43 -12.68
C TYR A 107 1.36 -3.39 -13.80
N LEU A 108 1.19 -2.10 -13.50
CA LEU A 108 1.33 -1.04 -14.50
C LEU A 108 2.75 -0.96 -15.06
N LEU A 109 3.78 -1.03 -14.22
CA LEU A 109 5.19 -1.02 -14.64
C LEU A 109 5.56 -2.27 -15.46
N ASN A 110 5.31 -3.45 -14.92
CA ASN A 110 5.82 -4.70 -15.48
C ASN A 110 4.89 -5.32 -16.53
N GLY A 111 3.57 -5.11 -16.39
CA GLY A 111 2.58 -5.56 -17.36
C GLY A 111 2.66 -4.78 -18.67
N HIS A 112 2.98 -3.48 -18.62
CA HIS A 112 3.15 -2.64 -19.82
C HIS A 112 4.18 -3.23 -20.79
N ALA A 113 5.33 -3.67 -20.27
CA ALA A 113 6.44 -4.23 -21.06
C ALA A 113 6.07 -5.50 -21.85
N VAL A 114 5.00 -6.19 -21.46
CA VAL A 114 4.53 -7.42 -22.11
C VAL A 114 3.10 -7.30 -22.67
N ASN A 115 2.56 -6.08 -22.76
CA ASN A 115 1.21 -5.75 -23.25
C ASN A 115 0.08 -6.35 -22.39
N TYR A 116 0.16 -6.18 -21.07
CA TYR A 116 -0.87 -6.51 -20.09
C TYR A 116 -1.51 -7.91 -20.31
N PRO A 117 -0.72 -8.99 -20.16
CA PRO A 117 -1.12 -10.35 -20.51
C PRO A 117 -2.26 -10.91 -19.65
N GLY A 118 -2.63 -10.20 -18.58
CA GLY A 118 -3.72 -10.59 -17.71
C GLY A 118 -4.78 -9.50 -17.50
N THR A 119 -5.80 -9.87 -16.75
CA THR A 119 -6.85 -8.96 -16.30
C THR A 119 -7.05 -9.11 -14.80
N ILE A 120 -7.32 -7.99 -14.13
CA ILE A 120 -7.54 -7.93 -12.68
C ILE A 120 -8.92 -8.50 -12.39
N VAL A 121 -8.98 -9.52 -11.53
CA VAL A 121 -10.22 -10.22 -11.17
C VAL A 121 -10.54 -10.19 -9.68
N ALA A 122 -9.61 -9.74 -8.84
CA ALA A 122 -9.88 -9.46 -7.43
C ALA A 122 -8.85 -8.48 -6.87
N VAL A 123 -9.25 -7.73 -5.85
CA VAL A 123 -8.36 -7.09 -4.89
C VAL A 123 -8.19 -8.03 -3.70
N ILE A 124 -6.95 -8.35 -3.35
CA ILE A 124 -6.60 -9.30 -2.28
C ILE A 124 -6.54 -8.55 -0.95
N ASP A 125 -5.67 -7.55 -0.87
CA ASP A 125 -5.48 -6.75 0.33
C ASP A 125 -4.92 -5.36 0.04
N GLU A 126 -4.93 -4.55 1.09
CA GLU A 126 -4.27 -3.24 1.13
C GLU A 126 -3.27 -3.26 2.29
N SER A 127 -2.07 -2.74 2.04
CA SER A 127 -1.05 -2.61 3.07
C SER A 127 -1.45 -1.52 4.08
N LYS A 128 -1.51 -1.88 5.36
CA LYS A 128 -1.87 -1.02 6.50
C LYS A 128 -0.80 -1.07 7.60
N GLY A 129 0.46 -0.98 7.18
CA GLY A 129 1.64 -1.07 8.05
C GLY A 129 2.62 -2.16 7.62
N GLY A 130 2.29 -2.87 6.54
CA GLY A 130 3.16 -3.85 5.90
C GLY A 130 4.41 -3.23 5.30
N ASP A 131 4.25 -2.10 4.62
CA ASP A 131 5.33 -1.38 3.95
C ASP A 131 5.73 -0.10 4.69
N ALA A 132 7.02 0.19 4.71
CA ALA A 132 7.54 1.40 5.32
C ALA A 132 8.85 1.90 4.70
N ILE A 133 9.00 3.22 4.70
CA ILE A 133 10.28 3.90 4.54
C ILE A 133 10.91 4.02 5.91
N VAL A 134 12.04 3.35 6.15
CA VAL A 134 12.78 3.39 7.40
C VAL A 134 14.16 4.00 7.20
N ALA A 135 14.69 4.65 8.23
CA ALA A 135 16.00 5.30 8.16
C ALA A 135 16.72 5.35 9.51
N TRP A 136 18.04 5.48 9.46
CA TRP A 136 18.84 5.86 10.62
C TRP A 136 18.49 7.28 11.05
N SER A 137 17.99 7.44 12.28
CA SER A 137 17.39 8.68 12.78
C SER A 137 18.36 9.86 12.85
N ASN A 138 19.65 9.58 13.00
CA ASN A 138 20.73 10.57 12.97
C ASN A 138 21.07 11.07 11.54
N LYS A 139 20.64 10.34 10.50
CA LYS A 139 20.81 10.72 9.10
C LYS A 139 19.55 11.37 8.55
N LEU A 140 18.40 10.72 8.74
CA LEU A 140 17.10 11.19 8.26
C LEU A 140 16.07 11.06 9.36
N SER A 141 15.55 12.20 9.82
CA SER A 141 14.60 12.26 10.93
C SER A 141 13.15 12.48 10.49
N SER A 142 12.87 12.73 9.22
CA SER A 142 11.50 12.93 8.71
C SER A 142 11.52 12.92 7.19
N ILE A 143 10.35 12.90 6.57
CA ILE A 143 10.22 13.11 5.12
C ILE A 143 10.78 14.50 4.74
N GLU A 144 10.53 15.54 5.55
CA GLU A 144 11.10 16.88 5.31
C GLU A 144 12.64 16.91 5.25
N LYS A 145 13.33 16.00 5.96
CA LYS A 145 14.79 15.89 5.85
C LYS A 145 15.26 15.36 4.50
N LEU A 146 14.43 14.61 3.77
CA LEU A 146 14.77 14.18 2.41
C LEU A 146 14.89 15.37 1.44
N LYS A 147 14.18 16.48 1.69
CA LYS A 147 14.24 17.69 0.86
C LYS A 147 15.52 18.51 1.07
N SER A 148 16.02 18.54 2.30
CA SER A 148 17.09 19.44 2.72
C SER A 148 18.45 18.76 2.85
N SER A 149 18.48 17.46 3.15
CA SER A 149 19.72 16.69 3.29
C SER A 149 20.36 16.42 1.94
N LYS A 150 21.67 16.66 1.83
CA LYS A 150 22.46 16.39 0.62
C LYS A 150 23.18 15.04 0.63
N ASP A 151 23.39 14.43 1.79
CA ASP A 151 24.12 13.17 1.94
C ASP A 151 23.21 12.05 2.45
N TYR A 152 22.56 11.34 1.53
CA TYR A 152 21.85 10.11 1.83
C TYR A 152 21.72 9.23 0.58
N LYS A 153 21.59 7.92 0.81
CA LYS A 153 21.18 6.92 -0.19
C LYS A 153 20.02 6.10 0.35
N ILE A 154 19.16 5.63 -0.55
CA ILE A 154 17.96 4.84 -0.22
C ILE A 154 17.99 3.53 -0.98
N ALA A 155 17.90 2.41 -0.27
CA ALA A 155 17.70 1.10 -0.89
C ALA A 155 16.22 0.86 -1.21
N VAL A 156 15.92 0.42 -2.43
CA VAL A 156 14.58 0.05 -2.88
C VAL A 156 14.65 -1.20 -3.76
N THR A 157 13.60 -2.02 -3.74
CA THR A 157 13.43 -3.07 -4.74
C THR A 157 12.86 -2.44 -6.02
N PRO A 158 13.55 -2.52 -7.17
CA PRO A 158 13.09 -1.89 -8.42
C PRO A 158 11.77 -2.46 -8.93
N ALA A 159 10.97 -1.62 -9.61
CA ALA A 159 9.72 -2.03 -10.26
C ALA A 159 8.75 -2.79 -9.33
N SER A 160 8.69 -2.34 -8.08
CA SER A 160 8.07 -3.01 -6.94
C SER A 160 7.32 -1.98 -6.07
N PRO A 161 6.41 -2.42 -5.18
CA PRO A 161 5.73 -1.52 -4.23
C PRO A 161 6.71 -0.71 -3.35
N SER A 162 7.91 -1.23 -3.10
CA SER A 162 8.98 -0.54 -2.37
C SER A 162 9.44 0.73 -3.10
N GLU A 163 9.72 0.63 -4.40
CA GLU A 163 10.08 1.81 -5.19
C GLU A 163 8.89 2.74 -5.38
N TYR A 164 7.68 2.19 -5.58
CA TYR A 164 6.47 2.99 -5.76
C TYR A 164 6.10 3.81 -4.51
N LEU A 165 6.24 3.25 -3.31
CA LEU A 165 6.02 3.99 -2.06
C LEU A 165 6.96 5.21 -1.96
N LEU A 166 8.23 5.04 -2.35
CA LEU A 166 9.19 6.14 -2.39
C LEU A 166 8.82 7.21 -3.43
N LYS A 167 8.41 6.77 -4.62
CA LYS A 167 7.96 7.65 -5.72
C LYS A 167 6.73 8.45 -5.30
N SER A 168 5.75 7.80 -4.68
CA SER A 168 4.54 8.45 -4.13
C SER A 168 4.90 9.54 -3.14
N VAL A 169 5.78 9.26 -2.17
CA VAL A 169 6.28 10.26 -1.21
C VAL A 169 6.99 11.41 -1.91
N SER A 170 7.79 11.13 -2.93
CA SER A 170 8.47 12.17 -3.70
C SER A 170 7.50 13.07 -4.48
N VAL A 171 6.50 12.49 -5.13
CA VAL A 171 5.49 13.21 -5.91
C VAL A 171 4.57 14.01 -4.99
N HIS A 172 3.98 13.39 -3.97
CA HIS A 172 3.01 14.04 -3.09
C HIS A 172 3.63 15.11 -2.20
N PHE A 173 4.90 14.98 -1.81
CA PHE A 173 5.55 15.94 -0.90
C PHE A 173 6.57 16.86 -1.55
N ASP A 174 6.76 16.80 -2.88
CA ASP A 174 7.74 17.61 -3.61
C ASP A 174 9.17 17.34 -3.12
N ILE A 175 9.69 16.16 -3.43
CA ILE A 175 11.07 15.78 -3.15
C ILE A 175 11.77 15.51 -4.50
N PRO A 176 12.11 16.57 -5.27
CA PRO A 176 12.56 16.42 -6.66
C PRO A 176 13.80 15.54 -6.80
N ARG A 177 14.69 15.59 -5.82
CA ARG A 177 15.93 14.80 -5.83
C ARG A 177 15.70 13.29 -6.00
N ILE A 178 14.65 12.73 -5.42
CA ILE A 178 14.32 11.31 -5.60
C ILE A 178 14.00 10.98 -7.06
N ARG A 179 13.40 11.93 -7.80
CA ARG A 179 13.07 11.77 -9.23
C ARG A 179 14.28 12.05 -10.13
N GLU A 180 15.03 13.09 -9.81
CA GLU A 180 16.05 13.70 -10.67
C GLU A 180 17.45 13.07 -10.50
N ASP A 181 17.81 12.66 -9.28
CA ASP A 181 19.14 12.16 -8.95
C ASP A 181 19.08 10.64 -8.74
N LYS A 182 19.29 9.86 -9.81
CA LYS A 182 19.29 8.40 -9.70
C LYS A 182 20.45 7.86 -8.85
N SER A 183 21.48 8.65 -8.56
CA SER A 183 22.65 8.21 -7.79
C SER A 183 22.37 7.97 -6.31
N ILE A 184 21.26 8.52 -5.79
CA ILE A 184 20.80 8.28 -4.41
C ILE A 184 19.96 7.02 -4.26
N ILE A 185 19.50 6.42 -5.36
CA ILE A 185 18.70 5.20 -5.36
C ILE A 185 19.62 4.01 -5.54
N VAL A 186 19.51 3.03 -4.64
CA VAL A 186 20.32 1.81 -4.67
C VAL A 186 19.39 0.62 -4.83
N ALA A 187 19.56 -0.13 -5.91
CA ALA A 187 18.73 -1.29 -6.19
C ALA A 187 19.03 -2.44 -5.21
N ALA A 188 17.98 -2.97 -4.60
CA ALA A 188 17.99 -4.17 -3.80
C ALA A 188 17.27 -5.31 -4.53
N ASN A 189 17.57 -6.55 -4.14
CA ASN A 189 16.93 -7.74 -4.67
C ASN A 189 15.95 -8.26 -3.62
N GLY A 190 14.82 -7.57 -3.47
CA GLY A 190 13.87 -7.82 -2.40
C GLY A 190 14.15 -7.03 -1.11
N SER A 191 13.15 -7.02 -0.24
CA SER A 191 13.16 -6.29 1.04
C SER A 191 14.26 -6.78 1.99
N GLU A 192 14.59 -8.07 2.01
CA GLU A 192 15.63 -8.59 2.88
C GLU A 192 17.01 -8.02 2.52
N HIS A 193 17.36 -7.99 1.23
CA HIS A 193 18.60 -7.37 0.77
C HIS A 193 18.60 -5.86 1.08
N ALA A 194 17.48 -5.16 0.91
CA ALA A 194 17.39 -3.74 1.26
C ALA A 194 17.62 -3.49 2.77
N LEU A 195 17.12 -4.37 3.63
CA LEU A 195 17.38 -4.33 5.07
C LEU A 195 18.86 -4.57 5.38
N GLU A 196 19.49 -5.58 4.78
CA GLU A 196 20.93 -5.85 4.96
C GLU A 196 21.77 -4.62 4.61
N MET A 197 21.50 -3.97 3.48
CA MET A 197 22.18 -2.74 3.08
C MET A 197 22.03 -1.61 4.10
N LEU A 198 20.84 -1.48 4.72
CA LEU A 198 20.57 -0.50 5.77
C LEU A 198 21.35 -0.82 7.06
N LEU A 199 21.36 -2.09 7.47
CA LEU A 199 22.05 -2.53 8.69
C LEU A 199 23.58 -2.45 8.56
N ASP A 200 24.11 -2.74 7.36
CA ASP A 200 25.52 -2.56 6.99
C ASP A 200 25.92 -1.08 6.84
N LYS A 201 24.96 -0.15 6.97
CA LYS A 201 25.15 1.30 6.78
C LYS A 201 25.64 1.68 5.37
N LYS A 202 25.41 0.84 4.37
CA LYS A 202 25.66 1.15 2.95
C LYS A 202 24.68 2.21 2.41
N VAL A 203 23.50 2.27 3.01
CA VAL A 203 22.46 3.26 2.75
C VAL A 203 22.00 3.92 4.05
N SER A 204 21.40 5.11 3.94
CA SER A 204 20.86 5.85 5.10
C SER A 204 19.39 5.50 5.38
N ALA A 205 18.67 5.06 4.35
CA ALA A 205 17.28 4.63 4.43
C ALA A 205 17.05 3.41 3.52
N ALA A 206 15.97 2.69 3.78
CA ALA A 206 15.48 1.62 2.91
C ALA A 206 13.95 1.62 2.90
N VAL A 207 13.37 1.16 1.80
CA VAL A 207 11.92 0.92 1.72
C VAL A 207 11.66 -0.58 1.75
N LEU A 208 11.00 -1.02 2.80
CA LEU A 208 10.88 -2.42 3.20
C LEU A 208 9.41 -2.81 3.30
N TRP A 209 9.14 -4.11 3.20
CA TRP A 209 7.87 -4.71 3.63
C TRP A 209 8.11 -5.72 4.76
N GLU A 210 7.04 -6.14 5.42
CA GLU A 210 7.14 -7.13 6.49
C GLU A 210 7.61 -8.50 5.96
N PRO A 211 8.45 -9.24 6.72
CA PRO A 211 8.81 -9.04 8.13
C PRO A 211 9.99 -8.07 8.37
N ASP A 212 10.56 -7.47 7.32
CA ASP A 212 11.80 -6.71 7.42
C ASP A 212 11.60 -5.32 8.03
N VAL A 213 10.40 -4.74 7.89
CA VAL A 213 10.00 -3.54 8.64
C VAL A 213 10.12 -3.80 10.15
N SER A 214 9.51 -4.88 10.65
CA SER A 214 9.62 -5.24 12.07
C SER A 214 11.06 -5.55 12.49
N ARG A 215 11.86 -6.20 11.63
CA ARG A 215 13.29 -6.45 11.90
C ARG A 215 14.10 -5.16 11.98
N ALA A 216 13.84 -4.19 11.12
CA ALA A 216 14.49 -2.88 11.12
C ALA A 216 14.14 -2.09 12.39
N MET A 217 12.85 -2.03 12.74
CA MET A 217 12.36 -1.29 13.90
C MET A 217 12.84 -1.88 15.24
N ALA A 218 13.22 -3.17 15.27
CA ALA A 218 13.86 -3.78 16.43
C ALA A 218 15.29 -3.27 16.70
N LYS A 219 15.90 -2.52 15.76
CA LYS A 219 17.25 -1.96 15.92
C LYS A 219 17.19 -0.53 16.45
N LYS A 220 17.86 -0.30 17.58
CA LYS A 220 17.97 1.04 18.19
C LYS A 220 18.61 2.02 17.21
N GLY A 221 17.96 3.16 17.00
CA GLY A 221 18.43 4.23 16.12
C GLY A 221 17.85 4.19 14.71
N ILE A 222 17.14 3.13 14.33
CA ILE A 222 16.30 3.13 13.13
C ILE A 222 14.91 3.61 13.52
N LYS A 223 14.29 4.37 12.62
CA LYS A 223 12.88 4.76 12.76
C LYS A 223 12.16 4.77 11.43
N LYS A 224 10.84 4.82 11.51
CA LYS A 224 9.95 4.98 10.37
C LYS A 224 9.89 6.46 9.97
N LEU A 225 10.05 6.74 8.68
CA LEU A 225 9.77 8.07 8.09
C LEU A 225 8.31 8.15 7.64
N LEU A 226 7.81 7.04 7.07
CA LEU A 226 6.41 6.82 6.72
C LEU A 226 6.18 5.30 6.70
N GLY A 227 5.02 4.86 7.18
CA GLY A 227 4.54 3.51 6.96
C GLY A 227 3.10 3.53 6.48
N THR A 228 2.70 2.45 5.83
CA THR A 228 1.39 2.34 5.21
C THR A 228 0.23 2.30 6.21
N GLU A 229 0.50 2.12 7.51
CA GLU A 229 -0.51 2.32 8.55
C GLU A 229 -0.99 3.78 8.62
N GLN A 230 -0.23 4.72 8.04
CA GLN A 230 -0.61 6.13 7.93
C GLN A 230 -1.27 6.46 6.58
N THR A 231 -1.39 5.47 5.68
CA THR A 231 -1.84 5.69 4.29
C THR A 231 -3.16 4.99 3.96
N ASP A 232 -3.77 5.39 2.85
CA ASP A 232 -4.94 4.70 2.25
C ASP A 232 -4.76 4.51 0.75
N LYS A 233 -5.08 3.30 0.26
CA LYS A 233 -5.08 2.90 -1.15
C LYS A 233 -3.78 3.24 -1.89
N LEU A 234 -2.65 3.21 -1.18
CA LEU A 234 -1.35 3.50 -1.78
C LEU A 234 -0.67 2.22 -2.29
N ILE A 235 -0.70 1.16 -1.49
CA ILE A 235 -0.22 -0.17 -1.87
C ILE A 235 -1.40 -1.12 -1.80
N VAL A 236 -1.84 -1.58 -2.97
CA VAL A 236 -3.04 -2.41 -3.14
C VAL A 236 -2.67 -3.62 -3.99
N ASP A 237 -2.88 -4.80 -3.41
CA ASP A 237 -2.58 -6.08 -4.02
C ASP A 237 -3.77 -6.60 -4.83
N ILE A 238 -3.50 -6.99 -6.07
CA ILE A 238 -4.47 -7.43 -7.05
C ILE A 238 -4.13 -8.85 -7.53
N LEU A 239 -5.17 -9.64 -7.76
CA LEU A 239 -5.08 -10.93 -8.43
C LEU A 239 -5.35 -10.73 -9.92
N VAL A 240 -4.35 -11.05 -10.72
CA VAL A 240 -4.38 -10.97 -12.19
C VAL A 240 -4.45 -12.38 -12.75
N VAL A 241 -5.42 -12.64 -13.64
CA VAL A 241 -5.53 -13.90 -14.38
C VAL A 241 -5.02 -13.70 -15.80
N ASN A 242 -4.31 -14.68 -16.37
CA ASN A 242 -3.96 -14.67 -17.79
C ASN A 242 -5.24 -14.57 -18.65
N ARG A 243 -5.23 -13.71 -19.69
CA ARG A 243 -6.43 -13.44 -20.50
C ARG A 243 -6.90 -14.66 -21.31
N GLU A 244 -5.99 -15.44 -21.87
CA GLU A 244 -6.32 -16.65 -22.63
C GLU A 244 -6.91 -17.70 -21.68
N TYR A 245 -6.26 -17.94 -20.54
CA TYR A 245 -6.75 -18.85 -19.52
C TYR A 245 -8.14 -18.49 -18.99
N ALA A 246 -8.41 -17.20 -18.76
CA ALA A 246 -9.72 -16.74 -18.32
C ALA A 246 -10.84 -16.97 -19.34
N ASN A 247 -10.50 -16.99 -20.63
CA ASN A 247 -11.43 -17.29 -21.72
C ASN A 247 -11.61 -18.79 -21.93
N ASP A 248 -10.51 -19.55 -21.85
CA ASP A 248 -10.49 -20.98 -22.11
C ASP A 248 -11.10 -21.79 -20.95
N ASP A 249 -10.89 -21.36 -19.70
CA ASP A 249 -11.40 -22.02 -18.50
C ASP A 249 -11.96 -21.02 -17.46
N PRO A 250 -13.08 -20.32 -17.77
CA PRO A 250 -13.72 -19.39 -16.84
C PRO A 250 -14.30 -20.08 -15.58
N GLU A 251 -14.55 -21.41 -15.65
CA GLU A 251 -15.00 -22.19 -14.50
C GLU A 251 -13.87 -22.27 -13.44
N ALA A 252 -12.64 -22.59 -13.84
CA ALA A 252 -11.51 -22.62 -12.92
C ALA A 252 -11.27 -21.27 -12.23
N VAL A 253 -11.42 -20.15 -12.96
CA VAL A 253 -11.34 -18.80 -12.37
C VAL A 253 -12.41 -18.60 -11.30
N THR A 254 -13.66 -18.96 -11.63
CA THR A 254 -14.80 -18.83 -10.70
C THR A 254 -14.60 -19.72 -9.46
N VAL A 255 -14.15 -20.96 -9.64
CA VAL A 255 -13.87 -21.91 -8.56
C VAL A 255 -12.77 -21.39 -7.64
N LEU A 256 -11.67 -20.86 -8.21
CA LEU A 256 -10.58 -20.29 -7.46
C LEU A 256 -11.05 -19.10 -6.61
N LEU A 257 -11.73 -18.12 -7.20
CA LEU A 257 -12.22 -16.95 -6.48
C LEU A 257 -13.23 -17.32 -5.39
N SER A 258 -14.17 -18.22 -5.68
CA SER A 258 -15.13 -18.72 -4.69
C SER A 258 -14.44 -19.38 -3.50
N ASN A 259 -13.46 -20.25 -3.75
CA ASN A 259 -12.71 -20.92 -2.69
C ASN A 259 -11.79 -19.96 -1.92
N TYR A 260 -11.20 -18.97 -2.60
CA TYR A 260 -10.40 -17.93 -1.95
C TYR A 260 -11.25 -17.14 -0.94
N PHE A 261 -12.40 -16.59 -1.35
CA PHE A 261 -13.24 -15.80 -0.44
C PHE A 261 -13.85 -16.64 0.69
N ARG A 262 -14.17 -17.93 0.45
CA ARG A 262 -14.58 -18.85 1.51
C ARG A 262 -13.44 -19.14 2.50
N THR A 263 -12.21 -19.29 2.00
CA THR A 263 -11.02 -19.47 2.85
C THR A 263 -10.75 -18.23 3.68
N LEU A 264 -10.83 -17.05 3.07
CA LEU A 264 -10.67 -15.78 3.78
C LEU A 264 -11.74 -15.62 4.86
N LYS A 265 -13.00 -15.89 4.55
CA LYS A 265 -14.10 -15.87 5.54
C LYS A 265 -13.82 -16.86 6.68
N PHE A 266 -13.44 -18.09 6.36
CA PHE A 266 -13.10 -19.11 7.37
C PHE A 266 -12.01 -18.61 8.32
N TYR A 267 -10.92 -18.06 7.79
CA TYR A 267 -9.82 -17.56 8.61
C TYR A 267 -10.17 -16.32 9.43
N LYS A 268 -10.92 -15.37 8.86
CA LYS A 268 -11.39 -14.19 9.60
C LYS A 268 -12.34 -14.57 10.74
N SER A 269 -13.15 -15.61 10.57
CA SER A 269 -14.01 -16.17 11.62
C SER A 269 -13.25 -17.05 12.63
N ASN A 270 -12.08 -17.58 12.26
CA ASN A 270 -11.27 -18.48 13.08
C ASN A 270 -9.85 -17.95 13.28
N LYS A 271 -9.70 -16.77 13.90
CA LYS A 271 -8.40 -16.07 14.06
C LYS A 271 -7.30 -16.94 14.67
N SER A 272 -7.61 -17.77 15.66
CA SER A 272 -6.63 -18.67 16.28
C SER A 272 -6.06 -19.69 15.28
N LYS A 273 -6.93 -20.27 14.42
CA LYS A 273 -6.52 -21.19 13.35
C LYS A 273 -5.72 -20.46 12.28
N PHE A 274 -6.15 -19.25 11.90
CA PHE A 274 -5.43 -18.42 10.93
C PHE A 274 -3.98 -18.17 11.38
N ILE A 275 -3.81 -17.69 12.61
CA ILE A 275 -2.48 -17.45 13.19
C ILE A 275 -1.69 -18.76 13.30
N SER A 276 -2.33 -19.86 13.70
CA SER A 276 -1.64 -21.14 13.85
C SER A 276 -1.17 -21.71 12.52
N ASP A 277 -1.97 -21.64 11.46
CA ASP A 277 -1.59 -22.17 10.15
C ASP A 277 -0.47 -21.34 9.53
N ALA A 278 -0.56 -20.02 9.62
CA ALA A 278 0.51 -19.14 9.14
C ALA A 278 1.80 -19.33 9.94
N SER A 279 1.70 -19.50 11.27
CA SER A 279 2.86 -19.80 12.12
C SER A 279 3.54 -21.12 11.74
N ASN A 280 2.75 -22.14 11.37
CA ASN A 280 3.27 -23.44 10.96
C ASN A 280 3.94 -23.38 9.57
N GLU A 281 3.35 -22.66 8.62
CA GLU A 281 3.91 -22.51 7.27
C GLU A 281 5.18 -21.67 7.27
N THR A 282 5.15 -20.49 7.88
CA THR A 282 6.28 -19.57 7.80
C THR A 282 7.36 -19.87 8.84
N GLY A 283 7.11 -20.77 9.80
CA GLY A 283 7.98 -21.02 10.96
C GLY A 283 8.08 -19.86 11.96
N LEU A 284 7.32 -18.77 11.77
CA LEU A 284 7.33 -17.62 12.68
C LEU A 284 6.47 -17.88 13.91
N SER A 285 6.80 -17.24 15.03
CA SER A 285 5.97 -17.37 16.24
C SER A 285 4.57 -16.75 16.04
N LYS A 286 3.56 -17.32 16.71
CA LYS A 286 2.18 -16.81 16.68
C LYS A 286 2.07 -15.32 16.99
N LYS A 287 2.91 -14.81 17.92
CA LYS A 287 2.97 -13.39 18.25
C LYS A 287 3.45 -12.55 17.06
N LYS A 288 4.50 -12.97 16.36
CA LYS A 288 4.99 -12.29 15.15
C LYS A 288 3.92 -12.30 14.07
N ILE A 289 3.29 -13.44 13.81
CA ILE A 289 2.19 -13.54 12.83
C ILE A 289 1.05 -12.57 13.15
N ALA A 290 0.64 -12.48 14.42
CA ALA A 290 -0.40 -11.53 14.82
C ALA A 290 0.00 -10.06 14.54
N THR A 291 1.27 -9.72 14.74
CA THR A 291 1.80 -8.39 14.36
C THR A 291 1.77 -8.20 12.85
N LEU A 292 2.23 -9.17 12.07
CA LEU A 292 2.21 -9.09 10.61
C LEU A 292 0.80 -8.91 10.06
N PHE A 293 -0.16 -9.68 10.57
CA PHE A 293 -1.56 -9.59 10.17
C PHE A 293 -2.20 -8.24 10.50
N SER A 294 -1.70 -7.50 11.49
CA SER A 294 -2.19 -6.15 11.79
C SER A 294 -1.83 -5.13 10.70
N GLY A 295 -0.78 -5.43 9.91
CA GLY A 295 -0.36 -4.64 8.75
C GLY A 295 -1.10 -4.96 7.46
N VAL A 296 -2.08 -5.89 7.48
CA VAL A 296 -2.81 -6.34 6.29
C VAL A 296 -4.30 -6.05 6.42
N LYS A 297 -4.87 -5.36 5.44
CA LYS A 297 -6.33 -5.18 5.31
C LYS A 297 -6.84 -6.03 4.15
N TRP A 298 -7.16 -7.29 4.44
CA TRP A 298 -7.78 -8.17 3.45
C TRP A 298 -9.15 -7.69 3.00
N VAL A 299 -9.35 -7.69 1.69
CA VAL A 299 -10.59 -7.29 1.02
C VAL A 299 -11.47 -8.52 0.82
N ASN A 300 -12.68 -8.48 1.38
CA ASN A 300 -13.62 -9.60 1.28
C ASN A 300 -14.44 -9.53 -0.04
N LEU A 301 -15.29 -10.53 -0.30
CA LEU A 301 -16.12 -10.57 -1.53
C LEU A 301 -17.07 -9.37 -1.65
N ILE A 302 -17.69 -8.95 -0.55
CA ILE A 302 -18.63 -7.83 -0.52
C ILE A 302 -17.88 -6.54 -0.84
N ASP A 303 -16.74 -6.30 -0.20
CA ASP A 303 -15.92 -5.12 -0.46
C ASP A 303 -15.38 -5.11 -1.90
N ASN A 304 -14.94 -6.27 -2.41
CA ASN A 304 -14.54 -6.42 -3.81
C ASN A 304 -15.67 -5.98 -4.75
N ALA A 305 -16.88 -6.49 -4.55
CA ALA A 305 -18.01 -6.18 -5.41
C ALA A 305 -18.51 -4.74 -5.27
N GLN A 306 -18.71 -4.26 -4.03
CA GLN A 306 -19.36 -2.97 -3.76
C GLN A 306 -18.42 -1.77 -3.86
N ILE A 307 -17.19 -1.91 -3.38
CA ILE A 307 -16.28 -0.77 -3.20
C ILE A 307 -15.24 -0.73 -4.31
N TRP A 308 -14.64 -1.88 -4.64
CA TRP A 308 -13.52 -1.92 -5.56
C TRP A 308 -13.96 -1.99 -7.03
N PHE A 309 -14.89 -2.89 -7.36
CA PHE A 309 -15.33 -3.12 -8.74
C PHE A 309 -16.64 -2.41 -9.12
N GLY A 310 -17.37 -1.78 -8.20
CA GLY A 310 -18.67 -1.15 -8.49
C GLY A 310 -19.72 -2.10 -9.07
N ALA A 311 -19.57 -3.39 -8.81
CA ALA A 311 -20.26 -4.51 -9.44
C ALA A 311 -21.69 -4.74 -8.90
N THR A 312 -22.39 -3.71 -8.41
CA THR A 312 -23.74 -3.86 -7.84
C THR A 312 -24.82 -3.06 -8.55
N ASN A 313 -26.06 -3.55 -8.51
CA ASN A 313 -27.23 -2.94 -9.16
C ASN A 313 -27.66 -1.58 -8.56
N LYS A 314 -27.03 -1.14 -7.47
CA LYS A 314 -27.22 0.19 -6.89
C LYS A 314 -26.00 1.04 -7.23
N LYS A 315 -26.04 1.73 -8.36
CA LYS A 315 -25.04 2.76 -8.68
C LYS A 315 -25.23 3.93 -7.71
N THR A 316 -24.38 4.03 -6.69
CA THR A 316 -24.09 5.33 -6.06
C THR A 316 -22.88 5.95 -6.75
N VAL A 317 -22.75 7.27 -6.64
CA VAL A 317 -21.93 8.10 -7.55
C VAL A 317 -20.40 7.91 -7.37
N ASN A 318 -19.90 7.04 -6.48
CA ASN A 318 -18.47 6.94 -6.12
C ASN A 318 -17.95 5.49 -5.90
N ASP A 319 -18.42 4.49 -6.65
CA ASP A 319 -18.31 3.07 -6.24
C ASP A 319 -17.22 2.23 -6.96
N GLU A 320 -16.16 2.82 -7.52
CA GLU A 320 -15.12 2.08 -8.27
C GLU A 320 -13.69 2.40 -7.80
N ALA A 321 -13.41 2.11 -6.52
CA ALA A 321 -12.11 2.43 -5.91
C ALA A 321 -10.91 1.80 -6.65
N LEU A 322 -11.09 0.69 -7.37
CA LEU A 322 -10.02 0.10 -8.18
C LEU A 322 -9.62 1.01 -9.34
N ILE A 323 -10.59 1.60 -10.02
CA ILE A 323 -10.36 2.51 -11.15
C ILE A 323 -9.64 3.77 -10.67
N ASP A 324 -10.16 4.41 -9.61
CA ASP A 324 -9.52 5.58 -8.99
C ASP A 324 -8.07 5.28 -8.57
N THR A 325 -7.82 4.07 -8.07
CA THR A 325 -6.47 3.67 -7.64
C THR A 325 -5.55 3.45 -8.83
N ILE A 326 -6.02 2.81 -9.91
CA ILE A 326 -5.25 2.65 -11.16
C ILE A 326 -4.85 4.02 -11.72
N GLU A 327 -5.78 4.96 -11.78
CA GLU A 327 -5.51 6.32 -12.29
C GLU A 327 -4.55 7.09 -11.38
N SER A 328 -4.75 7.03 -10.06
CA SER A 328 -3.84 7.67 -9.09
C SER A 328 -2.42 7.12 -9.22
N VAL A 329 -2.27 5.80 -9.30
CA VAL A 329 -0.96 5.13 -9.50
C VAL A 329 -0.34 5.54 -10.84
N ALA A 330 -1.12 5.53 -11.93
CA ALA A 330 -0.64 5.96 -13.24
C ALA A 330 -0.12 7.40 -13.23
N ASN A 331 -0.83 8.31 -12.55
CA ASN A 331 -0.40 9.70 -12.40
C ASN A 331 0.91 9.80 -11.63
N VAL A 332 1.08 9.07 -10.52
CA VAL A 332 2.36 9.03 -9.79
C VAL A 332 3.49 8.53 -10.68
N LEU A 333 3.26 7.47 -11.48
CA LEU A 333 4.28 6.90 -12.38
C LEU A 333 4.65 7.85 -13.54
N VAL A 334 3.72 8.69 -14.00
CA VAL A 334 4.04 9.76 -14.97
C VAL A 334 4.82 10.89 -14.28
N ASP A 335 4.37 11.34 -13.12
CA ASP A 335 5.00 12.43 -12.36
C ASP A 335 6.39 12.06 -11.79
N SER A 336 6.66 10.78 -11.56
CA SER A 336 7.98 10.25 -11.20
C SER A 336 8.93 10.10 -12.39
N GLY A 337 8.41 10.21 -13.62
CA GLY A 337 9.16 10.06 -14.86
C GLY A 337 9.37 8.62 -15.32
N ASP A 338 8.61 7.64 -14.80
CA ASP A 338 8.64 6.26 -15.31
C ASP A 338 7.97 6.14 -16.69
N PHE A 339 6.97 6.99 -16.95
CA PHE A 339 6.32 7.11 -18.25
C PHE A 339 6.16 8.58 -18.66
N THR A 340 6.16 8.85 -19.97
CA THR A 340 5.87 10.18 -20.53
C THR A 340 4.37 10.46 -20.65
N THR A 341 3.57 9.41 -20.79
CA THR A 341 2.10 9.44 -20.82
C THR A 341 1.57 8.31 -19.93
N THR A 342 0.27 8.31 -19.62
CA THR A 342 -0.31 7.25 -18.80
C THR A 342 0.02 5.86 -19.37
N PRO A 343 0.47 4.90 -18.54
CA PRO A 343 0.67 3.51 -18.97
C PRO A 343 -0.65 2.75 -19.17
N VAL A 344 -1.78 3.32 -18.76
CA VAL A 344 -3.10 2.68 -18.86
C VAL A 344 -3.50 2.49 -20.33
N PRO A 345 -3.82 1.26 -20.77
CA PRO A 345 -4.15 0.96 -22.17
C PRO A 345 -5.28 1.84 -22.71
N ALA A 346 -5.02 2.56 -23.79
CA ALA A 346 -5.99 3.45 -24.43
C ALA A 346 -6.60 4.51 -23.49
N ASN A 347 -5.91 4.86 -22.40
CA ASN A 347 -6.41 5.73 -21.33
C ASN A 347 -7.73 5.22 -20.71
N ASP A 348 -7.97 3.91 -20.76
CA ASP A 348 -9.17 3.26 -20.26
C ASP A 348 -8.78 2.19 -19.21
N PRO A 349 -8.92 2.51 -17.90
CA PRO A 349 -8.54 1.59 -16.82
C PRO A 349 -9.40 0.32 -16.78
N TYR A 350 -10.61 0.33 -17.35
CA TYR A 350 -11.44 -0.88 -17.42
C TYR A 350 -10.84 -1.94 -18.33
N ARG A 351 -9.95 -1.58 -19.25
CA ARG A 351 -9.21 -2.57 -20.06
C ARG A 351 -8.32 -3.48 -19.24
N LEU A 352 -7.94 -3.06 -18.02
CA LEU A 352 -7.11 -3.84 -17.12
C LEU A 352 -7.93 -4.73 -16.18
N THR A 353 -9.25 -4.58 -16.12
CA THR A 353 -10.11 -5.23 -15.13
C THR A 353 -11.15 -6.14 -15.79
N ASN A 354 -11.60 -7.15 -15.06
CA ASN A 354 -12.74 -7.95 -15.44
C ASN A 354 -13.65 -8.18 -14.22
N SER A 355 -14.68 -7.35 -14.10
CA SER A 355 -15.61 -7.37 -12.98
C SER A 355 -16.64 -8.50 -13.04
N SER A 356 -16.79 -9.21 -14.17
CA SER A 356 -17.85 -10.21 -14.35
C SER A 356 -17.73 -11.36 -13.34
N PHE A 357 -16.51 -11.84 -13.09
CA PHE A 357 -16.26 -12.92 -12.14
C PHE A 357 -16.70 -12.56 -10.71
N ILE A 358 -16.38 -11.34 -10.24
CA ILE A 358 -16.78 -10.86 -8.92
C ILE A 358 -18.28 -10.59 -8.88
N SER A 359 -18.83 -9.98 -9.93
CA SER A 359 -20.26 -9.68 -10.05
C SER A 359 -21.09 -10.97 -9.95
N ASP A 360 -20.73 -12.00 -10.71
CA ASP A 360 -21.41 -13.28 -10.73
C ASP A 360 -21.32 -13.99 -9.38
N LEU A 361 -20.13 -14.00 -8.77
CA LEU A 361 -19.93 -14.60 -7.47
C LEU A 361 -20.72 -13.88 -6.37
N TYR A 362 -20.74 -12.55 -6.40
CA TYR A 362 -21.52 -11.73 -5.47
C TYR A 362 -23.02 -11.98 -5.63
N ASN A 363 -23.55 -11.95 -6.86
CA ASN A 363 -24.96 -12.19 -7.13
C ASN A 363 -25.41 -13.61 -6.71
N LYS A 364 -24.59 -14.64 -7.00
CA LYS A 364 -24.82 -16.02 -6.53
C LYS A 364 -24.79 -16.10 -5.00
N SER A 365 -23.87 -15.38 -4.35
CA SER A 365 -23.75 -15.35 -2.89
C SER A 365 -24.97 -14.74 -2.20
N TYR A 366 -25.51 -13.67 -2.78
CA TYR A 366 -26.70 -12.97 -2.29
C TYR A 366 -27.95 -13.85 -2.40
N ALA A 367 -28.10 -14.55 -3.52
CA ALA A 367 -29.23 -15.46 -3.77
C ALA A 367 -29.21 -16.71 -2.88
N SER A 368 -28.02 -17.20 -2.48
CA SER A 368 -27.86 -18.51 -1.80
C SER A 368 -27.64 -18.42 -0.29
N THR A 369 -27.58 -17.21 0.31
CA THR A 369 -27.22 -16.97 1.72
C THR A 369 -25.85 -17.51 2.15
N GLN A 370 -25.07 -18.06 1.21
CA GLN A 370 -23.87 -18.86 1.45
C GLN A 370 -22.69 -18.03 2.02
N PHE A 371 -22.72 -16.71 1.80
CA PHE A 371 -21.75 -15.78 2.37
C PHE A 371 -22.33 -14.96 3.53
N GLY A 372 -23.56 -15.24 3.96
CA GLY A 372 -24.30 -14.57 5.03
C GLY A 372 -25.30 -13.58 4.46
N THR A 373 -26.59 -13.79 4.72
CA THR A 373 -27.62 -12.75 4.52
C THR A 373 -27.46 -11.70 5.62
N SER A 374 -26.86 -10.58 5.27
CA SER A 374 -27.15 -9.35 6.00
C SER A 374 -28.17 -8.57 5.19
N ALA A 375 -29.46 -8.85 5.47
CA ALA A 375 -30.57 -7.95 5.22
C ALA A 375 -30.51 -6.66 6.09
N ASN A 376 -29.34 -6.36 6.65
CA ASN A 376 -28.94 -5.10 7.26
C ASN A 376 -27.46 -4.87 6.91
N VAL A 377 -27.13 -4.74 5.62
CA VAL A 377 -25.96 -3.95 5.25
C VAL A 377 -26.38 -2.53 5.54
N SER A 378 -26.03 -2.07 6.75
CA SER A 378 -26.08 -0.65 7.07
C SER A 378 -25.48 0.10 5.90
N THR A 379 -26.23 1.06 5.39
CA THR A 379 -25.81 2.14 4.51
C THR A 379 -24.79 3.03 5.23
N SER A 380 -23.74 2.43 5.81
CA SER A 380 -22.49 3.14 6.12
C SER A 380 -21.69 3.24 4.83
N SER A 381 -22.33 3.79 3.79
CA SER A 381 -21.70 4.29 2.57
C SER A 381 -20.96 5.62 2.84
N SER A 382 -20.56 5.88 4.10
CA SER A 382 -20.06 7.19 4.53
C SER A 382 -18.57 7.22 4.83
N ASN A 383 -17.83 6.11 4.72
CA ASN A 383 -16.40 6.07 5.02
C ASN A 383 -15.59 5.46 3.87
N LEU A 384 -15.80 5.95 2.63
CA LEU A 384 -15.11 5.43 1.44
C LEU A 384 -13.94 6.31 0.99
N SER A 385 -13.89 7.57 1.46
CA SER A 385 -12.72 8.43 1.27
C SER A 385 -11.86 8.41 2.54
N GLY A 386 -10.53 8.36 2.38
CA GLY A 386 -9.61 8.61 3.49
C GLY A 386 -9.76 10.02 4.11
N LEU A 387 -10.56 10.89 3.51
CA LEU A 387 -10.82 12.25 3.98
C LEU A 387 -11.91 12.31 5.07
N ASP A 388 -12.86 11.38 5.08
CA ASP A 388 -14.02 11.36 5.99
C ASP A 388 -13.69 10.88 7.42
N LYS A 389 -12.42 10.57 7.71
CA LYS A 389 -12.01 10.09 9.02
C LYS A 389 -12.26 11.17 10.09
N ALA A 390 -13.03 10.85 11.12
CA ALA A 390 -13.25 11.72 12.27
C ALA A 390 -11.99 11.87 13.14
N PHE A 391 -11.78 13.07 13.68
CA PHE A 391 -10.68 13.38 14.60
C PHE A 391 -11.22 13.93 15.92
N ASN A 392 -10.60 13.49 17.02
CA ASN A 392 -10.86 14.10 18.33
C ASN A 392 -10.36 15.55 18.32
N PRO A 393 -11.06 16.49 18.99
CA PRO A 393 -10.60 17.86 19.13
C PRO A 393 -9.30 17.91 19.93
N LEU A 394 -8.42 18.88 19.59
CA LEU A 394 -7.19 19.17 20.33
C LEU A 394 -7.20 20.62 20.80
N SER A 395 -6.61 20.86 21.98
CA SER A 395 -6.31 22.21 22.46
C SER A 395 -5.21 22.87 21.63
N VAL A 396 -5.05 24.18 21.76
CA VAL A 396 -3.99 24.93 21.08
C VAL A 396 -2.59 24.42 21.47
N GLN A 397 -2.41 24.02 22.73
CA GLN A 397 -1.16 23.48 23.23
C GLN A 397 -0.85 22.10 22.63
N GLN A 398 -1.87 21.23 22.49
CA GLN A 398 -1.73 19.93 21.84
C GLN A 398 -1.40 20.08 20.35
N TRP A 399 -2.03 21.04 19.65
CA TRP A 399 -1.68 21.36 18.27
C TRP A 399 -0.23 21.84 18.14
N ALA A 400 0.25 22.65 19.10
CA ALA A 400 1.62 23.15 19.11
C ALA A 400 2.67 22.07 19.41
N SER A 401 2.28 20.94 20.03
CA SER A 401 3.17 19.80 20.25
C SER A 401 3.28 18.85 19.06
N LEU A 402 2.40 18.97 18.05
CA LEU A 402 2.49 18.14 16.85
C LEU A 402 3.74 18.49 16.04
N LYS A 403 4.36 17.46 15.47
CA LYS A 403 5.53 17.60 14.61
C LYS A 403 5.14 17.56 13.15
N GLU A 404 5.82 18.38 12.36
CA GLU A 404 5.69 18.37 10.91
C GLU A 404 6.32 17.10 10.34
N VAL A 405 5.48 16.30 9.65
CA VAL A 405 5.88 15.05 9.00
C VAL A 405 6.36 15.36 7.58
N ALA A 406 5.51 16.05 6.81
CA ALA A 406 5.74 16.45 5.43
C ALA A 406 4.85 17.62 5.03
N THR A 407 5.32 18.46 4.11
CA THR A 407 4.55 19.48 3.41
C THR A 407 4.19 18.99 2.01
N LEU A 408 2.89 19.04 1.70
CA LEU A 408 2.31 18.60 0.43
C LEU A 408 2.80 19.48 -0.73
N ARG A 409 3.07 18.83 -1.86
CA ARG A 409 3.33 19.49 -3.15
C ARG A 409 2.04 20.17 -3.61
N VAL A 410 2.01 21.48 -3.52
CA VAL A 410 0.94 22.30 -4.09
C VAL A 410 1.56 23.37 -4.97
N ARG A 411 1.02 23.56 -6.18
CA ARG A 411 1.32 24.79 -6.93
C ARG A 411 0.73 25.98 -6.15
N PRO A 412 1.18 27.21 -6.42
CA PRO A 412 0.67 28.38 -5.69
C PRO A 412 -0.86 28.44 -5.71
N ILE A 413 -1.48 28.42 -4.53
CA ILE A 413 -2.92 28.61 -4.38
C ILE A 413 -3.21 30.10 -4.62
N ILE A 414 -3.95 30.38 -5.70
CA ILE A 414 -4.16 31.76 -6.19
C ILE A 414 -5.43 32.35 -5.60
N PHE A 415 -5.30 33.56 -5.05
CA PHE A 415 -6.38 34.38 -4.51
C PHE A 415 -6.54 35.64 -5.34
N GLN A 416 -7.74 36.25 -5.33
CA GLN A 416 -7.91 37.60 -5.85
C GLN A 416 -6.99 38.57 -5.09
N SER A 417 -6.52 39.60 -5.81
CA SER A 417 -5.49 40.50 -5.29
C SER A 417 -5.94 41.17 -3.99
N GLY A 418 -5.10 41.09 -2.94
CA GLY A 418 -5.38 41.68 -1.63
C GLY A 418 -6.47 40.98 -0.80
N THR A 419 -7.12 39.92 -1.30
CA THR A 419 -8.21 39.23 -0.59
C THR A 419 -7.84 37.77 -0.26
N ASP A 420 -8.76 37.09 0.40
CA ASP A 420 -8.80 35.65 0.67
C ASP A 420 -9.78 34.89 -0.24
N PHE A 421 -10.31 35.54 -1.29
CA PHE A 421 -11.19 34.90 -2.26
C PHE A 421 -10.39 34.02 -3.21
N LEU A 422 -10.62 32.71 -3.14
CA LEU A 422 -10.02 31.72 -4.03
C LEU A 422 -10.47 31.95 -5.48
N THR A 423 -9.50 32.01 -6.38
CA THR A 423 -9.74 31.96 -7.84
C THR A 423 -10.13 30.55 -8.27
N LEU A 424 -10.59 30.38 -9.51
CA LEU A 424 -10.85 29.05 -10.07
C LEU A 424 -9.58 28.19 -10.10
N ASP A 425 -8.46 28.76 -10.53
CA ASP A 425 -7.15 28.06 -10.50
C ASP A 425 -6.75 27.67 -9.07
N GLY A 426 -6.99 28.56 -8.10
CA GLY A 426 -6.75 28.29 -6.68
C GLY A 426 -7.58 27.10 -6.17
N LYS A 427 -8.86 27.01 -6.56
CA LYS A 427 -9.74 25.87 -6.24
C LYS A 427 -9.24 24.58 -6.88
N ALA A 428 -8.90 24.60 -8.16
CA ALA A 428 -8.34 23.43 -8.85
C ALA A 428 -7.05 22.90 -8.19
N GLN A 429 -6.19 23.80 -7.66
CA GLN A 429 -5.02 23.36 -6.87
C GLN A 429 -5.40 22.73 -5.52
N LEU A 430 -6.48 23.18 -4.89
CA LEU A 430 -6.99 22.56 -3.67
C LEU A 430 -7.65 21.21 -3.94
N ASP A 431 -8.25 21.04 -5.11
CA ASP A 431 -8.85 19.77 -5.53
C ASP A 431 -7.76 18.69 -5.68
N LEU A 432 -6.67 19.02 -6.37
CA LEU A 432 -5.48 18.16 -6.46
C LEU A 432 -4.83 17.90 -5.09
N ALA A 433 -4.84 18.90 -4.20
CA ALA A 433 -4.34 18.71 -2.85
C ALA A 433 -5.20 17.74 -2.05
N ALA A 434 -6.54 17.83 -2.15
CA ALA A 434 -7.47 16.91 -1.51
C ALA A 434 -7.30 15.48 -2.04
N ASP A 435 -7.08 15.33 -3.34
CA ASP A 435 -6.78 14.03 -3.96
C ASP A 435 -5.53 13.39 -3.38
N ASN A 436 -4.47 14.16 -3.11
CA ASN A 436 -3.28 13.61 -2.44
C ASN A 436 -3.55 13.34 -0.95
N LEU A 437 -4.31 14.20 -0.27
CA LEU A 437 -4.61 14.08 1.17
C LEU A 437 -5.45 12.84 1.51
N LYS A 438 -6.20 12.29 0.54
CA LYS A 438 -6.98 11.04 0.73
C LYS A 438 -6.08 9.84 1.02
N HIS A 439 -4.86 9.85 0.47
CA HIS A 439 -3.86 8.82 0.71
C HIS A 439 -3.21 8.91 2.09
N TYR A 440 -3.50 9.95 2.88
CA TYR A 440 -2.86 10.22 4.18
C TYR A 440 -3.90 10.49 5.29
N PRO A 441 -4.87 9.58 5.50
CA PRO A 441 -6.04 9.81 6.35
C PRO A 441 -5.72 10.04 7.82
N ASN A 442 -4.55 9.58 8.28
CA ASN A 442 -4.23 9.51 9.71
C ASN A 442 -3.46 10.71 10.24
N PHE A 443 -3.01 11.60 9.35
CA PHE A 443 -2.37 12.85 9.74
C PHE A 443 -3.39 13.97 9.90
N ARG A 444 -3.07 14.87 10.84
CA ARG A 444 -3.71 16.18 10.92
C ARG A 444 -3.07 17.12 9.91
N ILE A 445 -3.79 18.16 9.54
CA ILE A 445 -3.41 19.12 8.51
C ILE A 445 -3.22 20.49 9.14
N LEU A 446 -2.01 21.04 9.01
CA LEU A 446 -1.68 22.41 9.35
C LEU A 446 -1.56 23.25 8.09
N ILE A 447 -2.47 24.20 7.92
CA ILE A 447 -2.47 25.16 6.81
C ILE A 447 -1.71 26.41 7.27
N LYS A 448 -0.60 26.72 6.61
CA LYS A 448 0.28 27.84 6.96
C LYS A 448 0.17 28.93 5.89
N GLY A 449 -0.40 30.07 6.23
CA GLY A 449 -0.46 31.23 5.36
C GLY A 449 0.76 32.14 5.53
N HIS A 450 1.34 32.57 4.42
CA HIS A 450 2.50 33.47 4.39
C HIS A 450 2.25 34.64 3.42
N THR A 451 2.87 35.78 3.70
CA THR A 451 2.88 36.96 2.83
C THR A 451 4.31 37.39 2.52
N SER A 452 4.47 38.44 1.71
CA SER A 452 5.77 39.10 1.55
C SER A 452 6.25 39.72 2.88
N LYS A 453 7.55 40.03 2.96
CA LYS A 453 8.14 40.83 4.05
C LYS A 453 7.81 42.32 3.97
N ARG A 454 7.22 42.79 2.87
CA ARG A 454 6.90 44.19 2.62
C ARG A 454 5.49 44.54 3.09
N GLY A 455 5.28 45.81 3.42
CA GLY A 455 3.99 46.32 3.89
C GLY A 455 3.80 46.21 5.40
N ASP A 456 2.58 46.51 5.87
CA ASP A 456 2.27 46.48 7.29
C ASP A 456 2.23 45.05 7.84
N ASN A 457 3.00 44.79 8.90
CA ASN A 457 3.15 43.46 9.49
C ASN A 457 1.82 42.92 10.07
N LYS A 458 1.00 43.80 10.67
CA LYS A 458 -0.28 43.40 11.28
C LYS A 458 -1.30 43.04 10.20
N ALA A 459 -1.40 43.84 9.14
CA ALA A 459 -2.23 43.59 7.98
C ALA A 459 -1.80 42.30 7.26
N ASN A 460 -0.50 42.10 7.05
CA ASN A 460 0.06 40.88 6.48
C ASN A 460 -0.28 39.64 7.31
N LYS A 461 -0.14 39.71 8.64
CA LYS A 461 -0.51 38.60 9.53
C LYS A 461 -2.01 38.29 9.44
N LYS A 462 -2.87 39.31 9.42
CA LYS A 462 -4.32 39.16 9.23
C LYS A 462 -4.66 38.52 7.87
N LEU A 463 -4.09 39.01 6.78
CA LEU A 463 -4.33 38.51 5.42
C LEU A 463 -3.87 37.05 5.27
N SER A 464 -2.67 36.73 5.77
CA SER A 464 -2.15 35.37 5.71
C SER A 464 -3.04 34.37 6.48
N LYS A 465 -3.57 34.77 7.66
CA LYS A 465 -4.53 33.97 8.43
C LYS A 465 -5.86 33.82 7.70
N ALA A 466 -6.38 34.89 7.08
CA ALA A 466 -7.62 34.85 6.32
C ALA A 466 -7.52 33.86 5.14
N ARG A 467 -6.42 33.92 4.37
CA ARG A 467 -6.14 32.97 3.28
C ARG A 467 -6.02 31.52 3.76
N ALA A 468 -5.32 31.28 4.87
CA ALA A 468 -5.24 29.95 5.46
C ALA A 468 -6.63 29.44 5.90
N ASN A 469 -7.47 30.31 6.47
CA ASN A 469 -8.85 29.96 6.82
C ASN A 469 -9.72 29.69 5.59
N ALA A 470 -9.53 30.42 4.48
CA ALA A 470 -10.27 30.19 3.23
C ALA A 470 -9.95 28.80 2.65
N VAL A 471 -8.67 28.39 2.67
CA VAL A 471 -8.25 27.04 2.28
C VAL A 471 -8.87 26.00 3.22
N LYS A 472 -8.81 26.22 4.54
CA LYS A 472 -9.44 25.33 5.53
C LYS A 472 -10.93 25.13 5.22
N LYS A 473 -11.67 26.23 5.07
CA LYS A 473 -13.11 26.22 4.80
C LYS A 473 -13.44 25.50 3.50
N TYR A 474 -12.63 25.68 2.46
CA TYR A 474 -12.81 25.00 1.18
C TYR A 474 -12.69 23.47 1.35
N LEU A 475 -11.63 23.01 1.99
CA LEU A 475 -11.41 21.58 2.23
C LEU A 475 -12.51 20.95 3.11
N GLU A 476 -12.96 21.66 4.14
CA GLU A 476 -14.08 21.20 4.98
C GLU A 476 -15.39 21.13 4.18
N SER A 477 -15.69 22.15 3.37
CA SER A 477 -17.00 22.27 2.72
C SER A 477 -17.15 21.40 1.47
N ILE A 478 -16.07 21.22 0.70
CA ILE A 478 -16.11 20.51 -0.59
C ILE A 478 -15.73 19.04 -0.43
N TYR A 479 -14.77 18.75 0.45
CA TYR A 479 -14.21 17.41 0.64
C TYR A 479 -14.57 16.77 1.97
N ASN A 480 -15.48 17.40 2.74
CA ASN A 480 -15.96 16.90 4.01
C ASN A 480 -14.84 16.55 5.01
N ILE A 481 -13.70 17.26 4.92
CA ILE A 481 -12.60 17.03 5.85
C ILE A 481 -13.06 17.44 7.25
N ASP A 482 -12.92 16.52 8.21
CA ASP A 482 -13.27 16.75 9.61
C ASP A 482 -12.62 18.04 10.16
N ALA A 483 -13.42 18.90 10.79
CA ALA A 483 -12.97 20.21 11.25
C ALA A 483 -11.88 20.16 12.33
N ASN A 484 -11.79 19.04 13.06
CA ASN A 484 -10.73 18.78 14.03
C ASN A 484 -9.47 18.23 13.36
N ARG A 485 -9.52 17.72 12.12
CA ARG A 485 -8.34 17.32 11.37
C ARG A 485 -7.51 18.52 10.91
N VAL A 486 -8.10 19.71 10.76
CA VAL A 486 -7.46 20.86 10.11
C VAL A 486 -7.31 22.08 11.03
N MET A 487 -6.10 22.62 11.13
CA MET A 487 -5.82 23.91 11.75
C MET A 487 -5.21 24.88 10.74
N ALA A 488 -5.67 26.13 10.73
CA ALA A 488 -5.09 27.19 9.92
C ALA A 488 -4.30 28.17 10.79
N THR A 489 -3.14 28.65 10.32
CA THR A 489 -2.29 29.63 11.02
C THR A 489 -1.73 30.64 10.03
N GLY A 490 -1.72 31.93 10.41
CA GLY A 490 -1.14 33.01 9.60
C GLY A 490 0.19 33.49 10.17
N PHE A 491 1.24 33.39 9.38
CA PHE A 491 2.60 33.79 9.74
C PHE A 491 2.98 35.18 9.21
N GLY A 492 2.18 35.76 8.30
CA GLY A 492 2.56 36.98 7.59
C GLY A 492 3.93 36.81 6.92
N GLY A 493 4.79 37.81 7.05
CA GLY A 493 6.15 37.80 6.51
C GLY A 493 7.23 37.19 7.43
N SER A 494 6.87 36.62 8.58
CA SER A 494 7.85 36.22 9.62
C SER A 494 8.69 35.00 9.24
N ASN A 495 8.16 34.12 8.38
CA ASN A 495 8.78 32.85 7.98
C ASN A 495 8.99 32.83 6.45
N PRO A 496 9.93 33.64 5.93
CA PRO A 496 10.22 33.73 4.51
C PRO A 496 10.92 32.46 4.01
N LEU A 497 10.70 32.10 2.74
CA LEU A 497 11.54 31.11 2.09
C LEU A 497 12.96 31.65 1.93
N LEU A 498 13.94 30.75 1.83
CA LEU A 498 15.26 31.10 1.35
C LEU A 498 15.18 31.41 -0.16
N ARG A 499 15.97 32.39 -0.59
CA ARG A 499 16.16 32.67 -2.01
C ARG A 499 16.95 31.51 -2.63
N ARG A 500 16.53 31.03 -3.79
CA ARG A 500 17.26 29.97 -4.51
C ARG A 500 18.49 30.57 -5.19
N ASP A 501 19.48 29.72 -5.47
CA ASP A 501 20.65 30.13 -6.26
C ASP A 501 20.21 30.53 -7.67
N GLY A 502 20.74 31.66 -8.18
CA GLY A 502 20.37 32.21 -9.49
C GLY A 502 18.99 32.84 -9.59
N GLU A 503 18.14 32.75 -8.56
CA GLU A 503 16.79 33.29 -8.59
C GLU A 503 16.76 34.83 -8.54
N SER A 504 15.98 35.44 -9.44
CA SER A 504 15.78 36.88 -9.44
C SER A 504 15.03 37.34 -8.19
N PHE A 505 15.27 38.56 -7.75
CA PHE A 505 14.55 39.10 -6.59
C PHE A 505 13.03 39.19 -6.83
N ARG A 506 12.60 39.34 -8.09
CA ARG A 506 11.19 39.34 -8.48
C ARG A 506 10.54 37.97 -8.25
N GLU A 507 11.14 36.90 -8.76
CA GLU A 507 10.68 35.52 -8.56
C GLU A 507 10.66 35.14 -7.09
N TYR A 508 11.73 35.48 -6.36
CA TYR A 508 11.81 35.28 -4.92
C TYR A 508 10.61 35.88 -4.19
N ASN A 509 10.30 37.15 -4.48
CA ASN A 509 9.16 37.83 -3.86
C ASN A 509 7.81 37.20 -4.22
N TYR A 510 7.64 36.68 -5.44
CA TYR A 510 6.42 35.96 -5.82
C TYR A 510 6.24 34.67 -5.03
N ARG A 511 7.32 33.97 -4.66
CA ARG A 511 7.22 32.76 -3.82
C ARG A 511 6.99 33.03 -2.34
N LEU A 512 7.22 34.25 -1.85
CA LEU A 512 7.06 34.54 -0.41
C LEU A 512 5.59 34.45 0.02
N SER A 513 4.68 35.03 -0.77
CA SER A 513 3.24 34.94 -0.53
C SER A 513 2.72 33.59 -1.00
N ARG A 514 2.34 32.73 -0.07
CA ARG A 514 1.92 31.34 -0.35
C ARG A 514 1.05 30.79 0.78
N VAL A 515 0.38 29.69 0.49
CA VAL A 515 -0.23 28.84 1.52
C VAL A 515 0.41 27.46 1.41
N GLU A 516 0.91 26.94 2.52
CA GLU A 516 1.45 25.58 2.63
C GLU A 516 0.44 24.68 3.33
N ILE A 517 0.37 23.42 2.91
CA ILE A 517 -0.46 22.38 3.53
C ILE A 517 0.50 21.33 4.10
N SER A 518 0.60 21.24 5.41
CA SER A 518 1.52 20.32 6.09
C SER A 518 0.79 19.25 6.87
N LEU A 519 1.26 18.01 6.76
CA LEU A 519 0.84 16.88 7.57
C LEU A 519 1.60 16.92 8.90
N VAL A 520 0.86 16.78 10.00
CA VAL A 520 1.40 16.84 11.36
C VAL A 520 0.87 15.68 12.22
N ALA A 521 1.70 15.22 13.18
CA ALA A 521 1.40 14.09 14.09
C ALA A 521 2.11 14.25 15.45
N GLU A 522 1.66 13.54 16.49
CA GLU A 522 2.25 13.61 17.84
C GLU A 522 3.66 12.97 17.89
N ASP A 523 3.84 11.79 17.28
CA ASP A 523 5.07 11.08 16.89
C ASP A 523 4.65 9.66 16.48
N PHE A 524 5.38 8.97 15.59
CA PHE A 524 5.13 7.55 15.26
C PHE A 524 6.39 6.81 14.80
#